data_AF-A0A366BVC8-F1
#
_entry.id   AF-A0A366BVC8-F1
#
_cell.length_a   1.000
_cell.length_b   1.000
_cell.length_c   1.000
_cell.angle_alpha   90.00
_cell.angle_beta   90.00
_cell.angle_gamma   90.00
#
_symmetry.space_group_name_H-M   'P 1'
#
loop_
_entity.id
_entity.type
_entity.pdbx_description
1 polymer ?
#
loop_
_entity_poly.entity_id
_entity_poly.type
_entity_poly.pdbx_seq_one_letter_code
_entity_poly.pdbx_strand_id
1 'polypeptide(L)' 'MNMIQEPRNTARRLAMRPRVHPVFGKLGPMPAASLRAMVGYGLNEAEIGRYFGVTPSSVRRLKRSLGVCDAAAD' A
#
# COMPACT_ATOMS: atom_id res chain seq x y z
N MET A 1 44.76 -22.77 -23.97
CA MET A 1 44.49 -21.53 -24.71
C MET A 1 43.01 -21.45 -25.04
N ASN A 2 42.32 -20.45 -24.47
CA ASN A 2 41.01 -19.85 -24.83
C ASN A 2 39.79 -20.81 -24.82
N MET A 3 38.55 -20.40 -24.48
CA MET A 3 37.94 -19.09 -24.59
C MET A 3 36.69 -19.07 -23.69
N ILE A 4 36.55 -18.02 -22.87
CA ILE A 4 35.32 -17.64 -22.18
C ILE A 4 34.25 -17.35 -23.21
N GLN A 5 33.10 -18.04 -23.16
CA GLN A 5 31.83 -17.51 -23.68
C GLN A 5 30.69 -17.94 -22.76
N GLU A 6 30.43 -17.13 -21.74
CA GLU A 6 29.13 -17.08 -21.07
C GLU A 6 28.06 -16.65 -22.10
N PRO A 7 26.96 -17.40 -22.28
CA PRO A 7 25.80 -16.86 -22.97
C PRO A 7 25.18 -15.80 -22.06
N ARG A 8 25.51 -14.54 -22.41
CA ARG A 8 24.72 -13.36 -22.11
C ARG A 8 23.23 -13.69 -22.26
N ASN A 9 22.42 -13.08 -21.40
CA ASN A 9 20.99 -12.84 -21.58
C ASN A 9 20.02 -13.78 -20.84
N THR A 10 20.25 -13.99 -19.54
CA THR A 10 19.13 -14.17 -18.60
C THR A 10 18.46 -12.81 -18.44
N ALA A 11 17.45 -12.61 -19.28
CA ALA A 11 16.63 -11.42 -19.35
C ALA A 11 16.35 -10.84 -17.96
N ARG A 12 16.72 -9.56 -17.82
CA ARG A 12 16.20 -8.63 -16.81
C ARG A 12 14.68 -8.78 -16.77
N ARG A 13 14.21 -9.67 -15.92
CA ARG A 13 12.83 -9.70 -15.48
C ARG A 13 12.72 -8.47 -14.58
N LEU A 14 12.53 -7.32 -15.23
CA LEU A 14 12.01 -6.09 -14.65
C LEU A 14 10.68 -6.50 -14.04
N ALA A 15 10.73 -7.01 -12.81
CA ALA A 15 9.61 -7.02 -11.92
C ALA A 15 9.14 -5.58 -11.90
N MET A 16 8.06 -5.30 -12.62
CA MET A 16 7.28 -4.11 -12.44
C MET A 16 7.04 -4.03 -10.95
N ARG A 17 7.81 -3.18 -10.25
CA ARG A 17 7.51 -2.85 -8.88
C ARG A 17 6.07 -2.34 -8.95
N PRO A 18 5.10 -2.96 -8.26
CA PRO A 18 3.77 -2.39 -8.22
C PRO A 18 3.99 -0.92 -7.85
N ARG A 19 3.38 0.02 -8.58
CA ARG A 19 3.42 1.42 -8.19
C ARG A 19 2.64 1.51 -6.89
N VAL A 20 3.31 1.18 -5.79
CA VAL A 20 2.80 1.31 -4.44
C VAL A 20 2.60 2.80 -4.30
N HIS A 21 1.33 3.24 -4.43
CA HIS A 21 0.98 4.65 -4.39
C HIS A 21 1.64 5.24 -3.13
N PRO A 22 2.33 6.39 -3.19
CA PRO A 22 3.17 6.87 -2.08
C PRO A 22 2.43 6.97 -0.73
N VAL A 23 1.10 7.07 -0.81
CA VAL A 23 0.14 6.95 0.31
C VAL A 23 0.32 5.66 1.11
N PHE A 24 0.55 4.51 0.47
CA PHE A 24 0.78 3.21 1.16
C PHE A 24 2.04 3.25 2.04
N GLY A 25 3.07 3.99 1.65
CA GLY A 25 4.29 4.14 2.45
C GLY A 25 4.05 4.93 3.74
N LYS A 26 3.05 5.81 3.78
CA LYS A 26 2.72 6.62 4.97
C LYS A 26 1.95 5.85 6.04
N LEU A 27 1.24 4.78 5.66
CA LEU A 27 0.47 3.96 6.60
C LEU A 27 1.30 2.83 7.25
N GLY A 28 2.57 2.74 6.91
CA GLY A 28 3.51 1.76 7.44
C GLY A 28 3.48 0.41 6.69
N PRO A 29 4.17 -0.61 7.24
CA PRO A 29 4.39 -1.89 6.56
C PRO A 29 3.11 -2.71 6.36
N MET A 30 2.05 -2.43 7.13
CA MET A 30 0.74 -3.08 7.01
C MET A 30 -0.42 -2.06 6.96
N PRO A 31 -0.67 -1.45 5.79
CA PRO A 31 -1.67 -0.39 5.66
C PRO A 31 -3.11 -0.85 5.96
N ALA A 32 -3.44 -2.10 5.64
CA ALA A 32 -4.78 -2.65 5.92
C ALA A 32 -5.03 -2.82 7.43
N ALA A 33 -4.02 -3.30 8.18
CA ALA A 33 -4.12 -3.49 9.62
C ALA A 33 -4.21 -2.15 10.35
N SER A 34 -3.37 -1.18 9.97
CA SER A 34 -3.42 0.18 10.49
C SER A 34 -4.80 0.83 10.28
N LEU A 35 -5.36 0.71 9.06
CA LEU A 35 -6.69 1.23 8.76
C LEU A 35 -7.79 0.55 9.56
N ARG A 36 -7.76 -0.79 9.70
CA ARG A 36 -8.74 -1.53 10.50
C ARG A 36 -8.69 -1.11 11.97
N ALA A 37 -7.50 -0.94 12.54
CA ALA A 37 -7.35 -0.47 13.91
C ALA A 37 -7.95 0.92 14.08
N MET A 38 -7.65 1.86 13.18
CA MET A 38 -8.18 3.23 13.24
C MET A 38 -9.71 3.28 13.13
N VAL A 39 -10.27 2.50 12.20
CA VAL A 39 -11.72 2.34 12.09
C VAL A 39 -12.31 1.73 13.36
N GLY A 40 -11.65 0.73 13.95
CA GLY A 40 -12.05 0.14 15.22
C GLY A 40 -12.01 1.10 16.41
N TYR A 41 -11.15 2.13 16.35
CA TYR A 41 -11.16 3.25 17.31
C TYR A 41 -12.24 4.30 17.03
N GLY A 42 -13.04 4.13 15.97
CA GLY A 42 -14.11 5.06 15.59
C GLY A 42 -13.65 6.28 14.79
N LEU A 43 -12.42 6.29 14.28
CA LEU A 43 -11.90 7.41 13.49
C LEU A 43 -12.51 7.42 12.08
N ASN A 44 -12.94 8.59 11.64
CA ASN A 44 -13.41 8.78 10.27
C ASN A 44 -12.25 8.98 9.28
N GLU A 45 -12.53 8.95 7.98
CA GLU A 45 -11.52 9.06 6.91
C GLU A 45 -10.72 10.37 6.93
N ALA A 46 -11.32 11.47 7.38
CA ALA A 46 -10.64 12.77 7.54
C ALA A 46 -9.68 12.78 8.73
N GLU A 47 -10.05 12.14 9.84
CA GLU A 47 -9.19 12.00 11.02
C GLU A 47 -8.02 11.05 10.74
N ILE A 48 -8.30 9.91 10.11
CA ILE A 48 -7.28 8.96 9.62
C ILE A 48 -6.34 9.67 8.63
N GLY A 49 -6.90 10.46 7.72
CA GLY A 49 -6.12 11.24 6.76
C GLY A 49 -5.20 12.24 7.45
N ARG A 50 -5.71 12.95 8.46
CA ARG A 50 -4.91 13.89 9.25
C ARG A 50 -3.79 13.18 10.01
N TYR A 51 -4.06 12.01 10.60
CA TYR A 51 -3.06 11.22 11.33
C TYR A 51 -1.89 10.78 10.43
N PHE A 52 -2.19 10.24 9.25
CA PHE A 52 -1.17 9.76 8.30
C PHE A 52 -0.62 10.85 7.35
N GLY A 53 -1.14 12.08 7.43
CA GLY A 53 -0.78 13.17 6.51
C GLY A 53 -1.16 12.87 5.04
N VAL A 54 -2.34 12.30 4.82
CA VAL A 54 -2.91 11.95 3.52
C VAL A 54 -4.32 12.53 3.38
N THR A 55 -4.81 12.69 2.15
CA THR A 55 -6.16 13.22 1.94
C THR A 55 -7.24 12.18 2.29
N PRO A 56 -8.42 12.61 2.76
CA PRO A 56 -9.54 11.69 3.04
C PRO A 56 -9.93 10.86 1.82
N SER A 57 -9.88 11.45 0.61
CA SER A 57 -10.10 10.73 -0.65
C SER A 57 -9.08 9.61 -0.90
N SER A 58 -7.84 9.78 -0.45
CA SER A 58 -6.81 8.74 -0.53
C SER A 58 -7.11 7.61 0.44
N VAL A 59 -7.54 7.93 1.66
CA VAL A 59 -7.98 6.94 2.66
C VAL A 59 -9.17 6.14 2.13
N ARG A 60 -10.17 6.80 1.55
CA ARG A 60 -11.36 6.15 0.96
C ARG A 60 -10.99 5.18 -0.16
N ARG A 61 -10.12 5.60 -1.09
CA ARG A 61 -9.60 4.72 -2.16
C ARG A 61 -8.83 3.54 -1.58
N LEU A 62 -8.04 3.78 -0.53
CA LEU A 62 -7.23 2.74 0.12
C LEU A 62 -8.10 1.72 0.86
N LYS A 63 -9.12 2.17 1.61
CA LYS A 63 -10.12 1.31 2.24
C LYS A 63 -10.83 0.42 1.23
N ARG A 64 -11.27 0.99 0.10
CA ARG A 64 -11.88 0.24 -1.01
C ARG A 64 -10.92 -0.78 -1.63
N SER A 65 -9.67 -0.39 -1.87
CA SER A 65 -8.65 -1.26 -2.46
C SER A 65 -8.27 -2.42 -1.55
N LEU A 66 -8.30 -2.21 -0.22
CA LEU A 66 -7.90 -3.18 0.79
C LEU A 66 -9.07 -3.94 1.43
N GLY A 67 -10.31 -3.67 1.02
CA GLY A 67 -11.50 -4.29 1.60
C GLY A 67 -11.69 -3.98 3.09
N VAL A 68 -11.33 -2.77 3.52
CA VAL A 68 -11.54 -2.31 4.91
C VAL A 68 -12.87 -1.55 4.96
N CYS A 69 -13.90 -2.23 5.45
CA CYS A 69 -15.20 -1.62 5.73
C CYS A 69 -15.21 -0.96 7.11
N ASP A 70 -16.03 0.07 7.30
CA ASP A 70 -16.33 0.57 8.64
C ASP A 70 -17.08 -0.51 9.41
N ALA A 71 -16.46 -1.04 10.47
CA ALA A 71 -17.05 -2.09 11.29
C ALA A 71 -18.14 -1.57 12.25
N ALA A 72 -18.76 -0.43 11.94
CA ALA A 72 -19.80 0.21 12.74
C ALA A 72 -21.00 0.55 11.85
N ALA A 73 -21.71 -0.50 11.43
CA ALA A 73 -23.07 -0.43 10.91
C ALA A 73 -23.75 -1.77 11.19
N ASP A 74 -23.84 -2.11 12.48
CA ASP A 74 -24.89 -2.95 13.05
C ASP A 74 -25.27 -2.35 14.41
#